data_AF-D9PIQ3-F1
#
_entry.id   AF-D9PIQ3-F1
#
_cell.length_a   1.000
_cell.length_b   1.000
_cell.length_c   1.000
_cell.angle_alpha   90.00
_cell.angle_beta   90.00
_cell.angle_gamma   90.00
#
_symmetry.space_group_name_H-M   'P 1'
#
loop_
_entity.id
_entity.type
_entity.pdbx_description
1 polymer ?
#
loop_
_entity_poly.entity_id
_entity_poly.type
_entity_poly.pdbx_seq_one_letter_code
_entity_poly.pdbx_strand_id
1 'polypeptide(L)'
;MQTTLDQHPNVVCLHELAREKLKPTHFYRHFLGMRKDLCDLRKTDPSAFLSQIFNARQPRQVGALGFKALYTQPSHGSGDWRLFWTSLGQVPGLHVVHLQRNRVEGIVSMKLAMETKRWISGHYEIPPLVLDCEWLLDQLRRLATLEDAACRTLSKGPMLRVRYLDLVGDPQGVCDGIFEFLGLSSQPVKLAIRKQRSRDLAETIANWKQVVARVADSEFAAELDGLH
;
A
#
# COMPACT_ATOMS: atom_id res chain seq x y z
N MET A 1 -0.49 5.87 6.69
CA MET A 1 0.14 4.78 7.45
C MET A 1 1.66 4.88 7.45
N GLN A 2 2.38 4.69 6.33
CA GLN A 2 3.86 4.77 6.36
C GLN A 2 4.39 6.08 6.99
N THR A 3 3.91 7.25 6.55
CA THR A 3 4.29 8.56 7.12
C THR A 3 3.83 8.77 8.56
N THR A 4 2.87 7.99 9.03
CA THR A 4 2.42 7.98 10.42
C THR A 4 3.37 7.15 11.27
N LEU A 5 3.73 5.96 10.81
CA LEU A 5 4.66 5.06 11.50
C LEU A 5 6.09 5.62 11.53
N ASP A 6 6.51 6.35 10.50
CA ASP A 6 7.82 7.04 10.42
C ASP A 6 7.98 8.15 11.48
N GLN A 7 6.92 8.48 12.25
CA GLN A 7 7.00 9.40 13.39
C GLN A 7 7.48 8.71 14.67
N HIS A 8 7.42 7.38 14.73
CA HIS A 8 7.86 6.63 15.89
C HIS A 8 9.41 6.60 15.92
N PRO A 9 10.07 7.00 17.03
CA PRO A 9 11.53 7.17 17.08
C PRO A 9 12.32 5.88 16.87
N ASN A 10 11.69 4.73 17.14
CA ASN A 10 12.30 3.40 16.95
C ASN A 10 11.87 2.69 15.66
N VAL A 11 11.12 3.36 14.77
CA VAL A 11 10.69 2.77 13.49
C VAL A 11 11.45 3.42 12.33
N VAL A 12 11.93 2.59 11.41
CA VAL A 12 12.44 3.05 10.12
C VAL A 12 11.55 2.51 9.01
N CYS A 13 10.86 3.42 8.31
CA CYS A 13 10.00 3.07 7.18
C CYS A 13 10.68 3.37 5.85
N LEU A 14 11.29 2.37 5.23
CA LEU A 14 11.70 2.45 3.83
C LEU A 14 10.46 2.65 2.94
N HIS A 15 10.63 3.26 1.77
CA HIS A 15 9.52 3.53 0.84
C HIS A 15 9.00 2.25 0.15
N GLU A 16 8.90 2.25 -1.17
CA GLU A 16 8.35 1.14 -1.95
C GLU A 16 9.50 0.34 -2.55
N LEU A 17 10.00 -0.67 -1.84
CA LEU A 17 11.15 -1.47 -2.31
C LEU A 17 10.84 -2.25 -3.59
N ALA A 18 9.57 -2.60 -3.79
CA ALA A 18 9.09 -3.33 -4.97
C ALA A 18 8.92 -2.43 -6.21
N ARG A 19 9.05 -1.10 -6.07
CA ARG A 19 8.86 -0.17 -7.18
C ARG A 19 10.00 -0.33 -8.19
N GLU A 20 9.66 -0.56 -9.46
CA GLU A 20 10.66 -0.77 -10.53
C GLU A 20 11.57 0.44 -10.74
N LYS A 21 10.96 1.63 -10.83
CA LYS A 21 11.65 2.91 -11.00
C LYS A 21 11.78 3.60 -9.65
N LEU A 22 12.85 3.31 -8.94
CA LEU A 22 13.23 4.04 -7.73
C LEU A 22 13.87 5.35 -8.15
N LYS A 23 13.24 6.48 -7.83
CA LYS A 23 13.98 7.74 -7.74
C LYS A 23 15.06 7.58 -6.69
N PRO A 24 16.28 8.13 -6.90
CA PRO A 24 17.38 8.01 -5.95
C PRO A 24 16.88 8.24 -4.53
N THR A 25 16.17 9.34 -4.28
CA THR A 25 15.62 9.80 -2.99
C THR A 25 14.89 8.74 -2.14
N HIS A 26 14.38 7.65 -2.72
CA HIS A 26 13.70 6.58 -1.97
C HIS A 26 14.64 5.66 -1.18
N PHE A 27 15.94 5.66 -1.49
CA PHE A 27 16.98 4.95 -0.74
C PHE A 27 17.66 5.79 0.35
N TYR A 28 17.46 7.12 0.32
CA TYR A 28 18.34 8.06 1.03
C TYR A 28 18.07 8.16 2.51
N ARG A 29 16.92 7.69 3.00
CA ARG A 29 16.53 8.09 4.34
C ARG A 29 17.29 7.40 5.45
N HIS A 30 17.86 6.19 5.29
CA HIS A 30 18.79 5.72 6.34
C HIS A 30 19.83 4.62 6.10
N PHE A 31 19.87 3.82 5.03
CA PHE A 31 20.82 2.67 5.05
C PHE A 31 21.67 2.38 3.81
N LEU A 32 21.38 2.96 2.65
CA LEU A 32 21.83 2.29 1.41
C LEU A 32 22.60 3.17 0.44
N GLY A 33 22.73 4.48 0.67
CA GLY A 33 23.45 5.38 -0.24
C GLY A 33 23.12 5.12 -1.72
N MET A 34 24.10 5.27 -2.61
CA MET A 34 24.03 4.73 -3.97
C MET A 34 24.72 3.35 -4.04
N ARG A 35 24.17 2.34 -3.36
CA ARG A 35 24.62 0.95 -3.50
C ARG A 35 24.11 0.36 -4.81
N LYS A 36 24.85 0.60 -5.90
CA LYS A 36 24.55 0.07 -7.23
C LYS A 36 24.37 -1.45 -7.22
N ASP A 37 25.19 -2.13 -6.43
CA ASP A 37 25.11 -3.56 -6.18
C ASP A 37 23.75 -4.00 -5.65
N LEU A 38 23.13 -3.27 -4.71
CA LEU A 38 21.76 -3.57 -4.23
C LEU A 38 20.70 -3.32 -5.29
N CYS A 39 20.86 -2.28 -6.11
CA CYS A 39 19.97 -2.01 -7.24
C CYS A 39 20.01 -3.13 -8.29
N ASP A 40 21.18 -3.73 -8.51
CA ASP A 40 21.37 -4.85 -9.42
C ASP A 40 20.83 -6.14 -8.78
N LEU A 41 21.15 -6.41 -7.51
CA LEU A 41 20.64 -7.56 -6.75
C LEU A 41 19.11 -7.58 -6.74
N ARG A 42 18.46 -6.43 -6.56
CA ARG A 42 16.99 -6.34 -6.60
C ARG A 42 16.39 -6.87 -7.91
N LYS A 43 17.10 -6.71 -9.03
CA LYS A 43 16.63 -7.14 -10.36
C LYS A 43 16.94 -8.61 -10.61
N THR A 44 18.08 -9.10 -10.12
CA THR A 44 18.59 -10.44 -10.45
C THR A 44 18.27 -11.48 -9.38
N ASP A 45 18.20 -11.06 -8.11
CA ASP A 45 17.96 -11.91 -6.94
C ASP A 45 17.21 -11.12 -5.83
N PRO A 46 15.88 -11.03 -5.91
CA PRO A 46 15.04 -10.37 -4.91
C PRO A 46 15.21 -10.94 -3.49
N SER A 47 15.54 -12.23 -3.38
CA SER A 47 15.73 -12.89 -2.08
C SER A 47 17.00 -12.40 -1.40
N ALA A 48 18.13 -12.41 -2.12
CA ALA A 48 19.39 -11.86 -1.63
C ALA A 48 19.27 -10.36 -1.35
N PHE A 49 18.55 -9.61 -2.18
CA PHE A 49 18.26 -8.20 -1.94
C PHE A 49 17.54 -7.98 -0.59
N LEU A 50 16.41 -8.65 -0.36
CA LEU A 50 15.66 -8.52 0.91
C LEU A 50 16.50 -8.96 2.11
N SER A 51 17.25 -10.05 1.97
CA SER A 51 18.18 -10.52 3.00
C SER A 51 19.22 -9.46 3.37
N GLN A 52 19.83 -8.80 2.38
CA GLN A 52 20.78 -7.71 2.66
C GLN A 52 20.13 -6.51 3.36
N ILE A 53 18.87 -6.18 3.03
CA ILE A 53 18.15 -5.10 3.70
C ILE A 53 17.86 -5.45 5.16
N PHE A 54 17.27 -6.61 5.42
CA PHE A 54 16.80 -6.99 6.75
C PHE A 54 17.90 -7.46 7.69
N ASN A 55 19.01 -7.98 7.14
CA ASN A 55 20.18 -8.36 7.94
C ASN A 55 21.20 -7.22 8.11
N ALA A 56 20.99 -6.07 7.47
CA ALA A 56 21.85 -4.91 7.66
C ALA A 56 21.82 -4.46 9.13
N ARG A 57 23.00 -4.23 9.72
CA ARG A 57 23.12 -3.77 11.09
C ARG A 57 22.39 -2.44 11.29
N GLN A 58 21.42 -2.44 12.21
CA GLN A 58 20.67 -1.25 12.59
C GLN A 58 21.28 -0.61 13.87
N PRO A 59 21.15 0.71 14.06
CA PRO A 59 21.37 1.38 15.33
C PRO A 59 20.53 0.74 16.42
N ARG A 60 21.05 0.70 17.65
CA ARG A 60 20.39 0.03 18.78
C ARG A 60 19.00 0.58 19.09
N GLN A 61 18.73 1.85 18.74
CA GLN A 61 17.41 2.44 18.93
C GLN A 61 16.37 1.99 17.89
N VAL A 62 16.74 1.33 16.79
CA VAL A 62 15.75 0.87 15.81
C VAL A 62 15.15 -0.44 16.30
N GLY A 63 13.87 -0.38 16.68
CA GLY A 63 13.07 -1.54 17.11
C GLY A 63 12.35 -2.22 15.95
N ALA A 64 12.03 -1.49 14.87
CA ALA A 64 11.44 -2.05 13.67
C ALA A 64 11.96 -1.39 12.39
N LEU A 65 12.29 -2.22 11.39
CA LEU A 65 12.61 -1.81 10.03
C LEU A 65 11.55 -2.38 9.08
N GLY A 66 10.91 -1.53 8.30
CA GLY A 66 9.84 -1.95 7.40
C GLY A 66 9.82 -1.17 6.10
N PHE A 67 8.90 -1.54 5.23
CA PHE A 67 8.66 -0.85 3.96
C PHE A 67 7.21 -1.04 3.50
N LYS A 68 6.80 -0.28 2.49
CA LYS A 68 5.47 -0.43 1.87
C LYS A 68 5.55 -1.32 0.63
N ALA A 69 4.74 -2.37 0.60
CA ALA A 69 4.51 -3.19 -0.60
C ALA A 69 3.10 -2.90 -1.15
N LEU A 70 2.97 -2.78 -2.47
CA LEU A 70 1.68 -2.65 -3.14
C LEU A 70 1.41 -3.91 -3.95
N TYR A 71 0.17 -4.39 -3.98
CA TYR A 71 -0.22 -5.59 -4.76
C TYR A 71 0.05 -5.47 -6.26
N THR A 72 0.32 -4.28 -6.76
CA THR A 72 0.64 -4.03 -8.16
C THR A 72 2.15 -3.95 -8.43
N GLN A 73 3.00 -4.12 -7.39
CA GLN A 73 4.45 -4.00 -7.46
C GLN A 73 5.21 -5.27 -7.00
N PRO A 74 6.14 -5.80 -7.80
CA PRO A 74 6.53 -5.35 -9.15
C PRO A 74 5.39 -5.43 -10.19
N SER A 75 5.44 -4.68 -11.28
CA SER A 75 4.40 -4.82 -12.30
C SER A 75 4.47 -6.21 -12.93
N HIS A 76 3.31 -6.79 -13.26
CA HIS A 76 3.25 -7.99 -14.08
C HIS A 76 4.04 -7.78 -15.39
N GLY A 77 5.16 -8.49 -15.54
CA GLY A 77 6.04 -8.42 -16.71
C GLY A 77 7.47 -7.92 -16.42
N SER A 78 7.75 -7.33 -15.25
CA SER A 78 9.07 -6.75 -14.92
C SER A 78 10.03 -7.71 -14.22
N GLY A 79 10.08 -8.98 -14.64
CA GLY A 79 10.67 -10.08 -13.87
C GLY A 79 9.62 -10.81 -13.03
N ASP A 80 10.03 -11.88 -12.34
CA ASP A 80 9.08 -12.78 -11.69
C ASP A 80 8.53 -12.17 -10.39
N TRP A 81 7.47 -11.35 -10.53
CA TRP A 81 6.67 -10.78 -9.42
C TRP A 81 6.44 -11.78 -8.28
N ARG A 82 6.24 -13.06 -8.62
CA ARG A 82 6.02 -14.13 -7.64
C ARG A 82 7.24 -14.36 -6.76
N LEU A 83 8.46 -14.23 -7.28
CA LEU A 83 9.69 -14.38 -6.50
C LEU A 83 9.76 -13.31 -5.41
N PHE A 84 9.47 -12.04 -5.70
CA PHE A 84 9.51 -10.98 -4.68
C PHE A 84 8.59 -11.29 -3.50
N TRP A 85 7.32 -11.63 -3.76
CA TRP A 85 6.38 -11.96 -2.67
C TRP A 85 6.71 -13.27 -1.97
N THR A 86 7.17 -14.28 -2.70
CA THR A 86 7.62 -15.55 -2.12
C THR A 86 8.81 -15.33 -1.20
N SER A 87 9.79 -14.54 -1.62
CA SER A 87 10.94 -14.16 -0.80
C SER A 87 10.53 -13.37 0.45
N LEU A 88 9.55 -12.48 0.36
CA LEU A 88 9.01 -11.80 1.54
C LEU A 88 8.40 -12.78 2.55
N GLY A 89 7.62 -13.76 2.07
CA GLY A 89 7.04 -14.79 2.94
C GLY A 89 8.07 -15.69 3.62
N GLN A 90 9.34 -15.60 3.24
CA GLN A 90 10.46 -16.34 3.84
C GLN A 90 11.31 -15.50 4.80
N VAL A 91 11.03 -14.20 4.94
CA VAL A 91 11.77 -13.32 5.88
C VAL A 91 11.41 -13.70 7.32
N PRO A 92 12.37 -14.18 8.13
CA PRO A 92 12.10 -14.54 9.52
C PRO A 92 11.66 -13.32 10.34
N GLY A 93 10.63 -13.48 11.17
CA GLY A 93 10.13 -12.40 12.04
C GLY A 93 9.40 -11.27 11.29
N LEU A 94 9.04 -11.46 10.00
CA LEU A 94 8.28 -10.47 9.26
C LEU A 94 6.86 -10.33 9.85
N HIS A 95 6.55 -9.13 10.32
CA HIS A 95 5.22 -8.73 10.75
C HIS A 95 4.53 -7.96 9.62
N VAL A 96 3.32 -8.38 9.24
CA VAL A 96 2.60 -7.80 8.11
C VAL A 96 1.42 -6.95 8.60
N VAL A 97 1.49 -5.65 8.39
CA VAL A 97 0.34 -4.75 8.57
C VAL A 97 -0.37 -4.59 7.22
N HIS A 98 -1.51 -5.27 7.08
CA HIS A 98 -2.33 -5.24 5.88
C HIS A 98 -3.37 -4.12 5.98
N LEU A 99 -3.08 -2.98 5.34
CA LEU A 99 -4.02 -1.87 5.20
C LEU A 99 -5.04 -2.13 4.09
N GLN A 100 -6.29 -2.33 4.47
CA GLN A 100 -7.41 -2.61 3.58
C GLN A 100 -8.22 -1.34 3.30
N ARG A 101 -8.55 -1.12 2.03
CA ARG A 101 -9.45 -0.06 1.58
C ARG A 101 -10.43 -0.66 0.59
N ASN A 102 -11.65 -0.12 0.54
CA ASN A 102 -12.60 -0.42 -0.52
C ASN A 102 -11.94 -0.32 -1.90
N ARG A 103 -12.09 -1.34 -2.73
CA ARG A 103 -11.34 -1.47 -3.99
C ARG A 103 -11.87 -0.52 -5.06
N VAL A 104 -13.18 -0.26 -5.08
CA VAL A 104 -13.79 0.73 -5.98
C VAL A 104 -13.20 2.11 -5.69
N GLU A 105 -13.20 2.54 -4.42
CA GLU A 105 -12.56 3.81 -4.04
C GLU A 105 -11.09 3.87 -4.46
N GLY A 106 -10.34 2.78 -4.24
CA GLY A 106 -8.92 2.68 -4.60
C GLY A 106 -8.69 2.85 -6.09
N ILE A 107 -9.45 2.14 -6.93
CA ILE A 107 -9.34 2.18 -8.39
C ILE A 107 -9.72 3.55 -8.93
N VAL A 108 -10.83 4.14 -8.46
CA VAL A 108 -11.26 5.48 -8.93
C VAL A 108 -10.24 6.53 -8.48
N SER A 109 -9.70 6.43 -7.27
CA SER A 109 -8.62 7.31 -6.80
C SER A 109 -7.37 7.20 -7.68
N MET A 110 -6.99 5.98 -8.08
CA MET A 110 -5.88 5.73 -8.99
C MET A 110 -6.14 6.32 -10.38
N LYS A 111 -7.34 6.11 -10.95
CA LYS A 111 -7.70 6.63 -12.27
C LYS A 111 -7.65 8.16 -12.29
N LEU A 112 -8.21 8.83 -11.29
CA LEU A 112 -8.09 10.28 -11.16
C LEU A 112 -6.64 10.75 -11.07
N ALA A 113 -5.81 10.06 -10.29
CA ALA A 113 -4.40 10.42 -10.17
C ALA A 113 -3.64 10.30 -11.50
N MET A 114 -4.00 9.30 -12.32
CA MET A 114 -3.45 9.11 -13.67
C MET A 114 -3.89 10.23 -14.62
N GLU A 115 -5.18 10.55 -14.65
CA GLU A 115 -5.73 11.59 -15.53
C GLU A 115 -5.25 12.99 -15.16
N THR A 116 -5.17 13.29 -13.86
CA THR A 116 -4.73 14.59 -13.35
C THR A 116 -3.20 14.71 -13.21
N LYS A 117 -2.46 13.62 -13.39
CA LYS A 117 -1.02 13.46 -13.06
C LYS A 117 -0.67 13.86 -11.61
N ARG A 118 -1.63 13.84 -10.69
CA ARG A 118 -1.48 14.33 -9.31
C ARG A 118 -1.79 13.23 -8.30
N TRP A 119 -0.86 13.03 -7.37
CA TRP A 119 -0.90 11.96 -6.37
C TRP A 119 -1.09 12.48 -4.93
N ILE A 120 -1.22 13.80 -4.73
CA ILE A 120 -1.39 14.48 -3.43
C ILE A 120 -2.63 15.39 -3.45
N SER A 121 -3.26 15.63 -2.30
CA SER A 121 -4.46 16.46 -2.14
C SER A 121 -4.23 17.95 -2.45
N GLY A 122 -5.25 18.61 -3.03
CA GLY A 122 -5.30 20.06 -3.28
C GLY A 122 -6.67 20.48 -3.82
N HIS A 123 -7.03 21.76 -3.68
CA HIS A 123 -8.29 22.31 -4.22
C HIS A 123 -8.17 22.52 -5.72
N TYR A 124 -8.70 21.59 -6.51
CA TYR A 124 -8.74 21.69 -7.95
C TYR A 124 -10.13 21.30 -8.47
N GLU A 125 -10.59 21.98 -9.51
CA GLU A 125 -11.75 21.53 -10.27
C GLU A 125 -11.34 20.29 -11.06
N ILE A 126 -11.81 19.13 -10.61
CA ILE A 126 -11.66 17.87 -11.34
C ILE A 126 -12.93 17.71 -12.17
N PRO A 127 -12.85 17.63 -13.51
CA PRO A 127 -14.01 17.38 -14.34
C PRO A 127 -14.65 16.03 -13.98
N PRO A 128 -15.97 15.87 -14.10
CA PRO A 128 -16.64 14.60 -13.83
C PRO A 128 -16.02 13.45 -14.63
N LEU A 129 -15.61 12.39 -13.94
CA LEU A 129 -14.98 11.23 -14.53
C LEU A 129 -16.05 10.29 -15.12
N VAL A 130 -15.96 9.97 -16.40
CA VAL A 130 -16.73 8.85 -16.98
C VAL A 130 -15.93 7.57 -16.79
N LEU A 131 -16.53 6.59 -16.11
CA LEU A 131 -15.88 5.33 -15.79
C LEU A 131 -16.46 4.20 -16.65
N ASP A 132 -15.61 3.59 -17.47
CA ASP A 132 -15.94 2.33 -18.14
C ASP A 132 -16.13 1.22 -17.09
N CYS A 133 -17.32 0.63 -17.07
CA CYS A 133 -17.70 -0.35 -16.06
C CYS A 133 -17.03 -1.71 -16.27
N GLU A 134 -16.80 -2.14 -17.51
CA GLU A 134 -16.11 -3.41 -17.77
C GLU A 134 -14.63 -3.28 -17.40
N TRP A 135 -14.01 -2.15 -17.74
CA TRP A 135 -12.66 -1.84 -17.28
C TRP A 135 -12.56 -1.85 -15.75
N LEU A 136 -13.53 -1.25 -15.04
CA LEU A 136 -13.56 -1.26 -13.58
C LEU A 136 -13.61 -2.69 -13.02
N LEU A 137 -14.50 -3.54 -13.55
CA LEU A 137 -14.61 -4.93 -13.11
C LEU A 137 -13.33 -5.71 -13.37
N ASP A 138 -12.68 -5.50 -14.52
CA ASP A 138 -11.39 -6.13 -14.80
C ASP A 138 -10.30 -5.67 -13.83
N GLN A 139 -10.29 -4.40 -13.43
CA GLN A 139 -9.39 -3.91 -12.38
C GLN A 139 -9.71 -4.53 -11.01
N LEU A 140 -10.99 -4.70 -10.66
CA LEU A 140 -11.40 -5.34 -9.41
C LEU A 140 -10.94 -6.80 -9.37
N ARG A 141 -11.20 -7.59 -10.42
CA ARG A 141 -10.72 -8.98 -10.55
C ARG A 141 -9.22 -9.08 -10.43
N ARG A 142 -8.50 -8.19 -11.13
CA ARG A 142 -7.04 -8.14 -11.07
C ARG A 142 -6.57 -7.85 -9.64
N LEU A 143 -7.09 -6.82 -8.98
CA LEU A 143 -6.68 -6.46 -7.62
C LEU A 143 -7.00 -7.57 -6.62
N ALA A 144 -8.19 -8.17 -6.69
CA ALA A 144 -8.58 -9.29 -5.84
C ALA A 144 -7.63 -10.48 -6.01
N THR A 145 -7.28 -10.84 -7.25
CA THR A 145 -6.33 -11.92 -7.54
C THR A 145 -4.95 -11.65 -6.94
N LEU A 146 -4.46 -10.41 -7.04
CA LEU A 146 -3.16 -10.00 -6.52
C LEU A 146 -3.13 -9.99 -4.99
N GLU A 147 -4.17 -9.44 -4.37
CA GLU A 147 -4.34 -9.41 -2.92
C GLU A 147 -4.39 -10.82 -2.36
N ASP A 148 -5.19 -11.71 -2.95
CA ASP A 148 -5.32 -13.10 -2.55
C ASP A 148 -3.98 -13.84 -2.66
N ALA A 149 -3.24 -13.64 -3.76
CA ALA A 149 -1.93 -14.24 -3.95
C ALA A 149 -0.92 -13.76 -2.90
N ALA A 150 -0.87 -12.46 -2.63
CA ALA A 150 0.01 -11.89 -1.61
C ALA A 150 -0.39 -12.37 -0.20
N CYS A 151 -1.68 -12.39 0.13
CA CYS A 151 -2.18 -12.85 1.42
C CYS A 151 -1.90 -14.33 1.64
N ARG A 152 -2.09 -15.19 0.63
CA ARG A 152 -1.73 -16.62 0.73
C ARG A 152 -0.25 -16.82 1.05
N THR A 153 0.63 -16.02 0.46
CA THR A 153 2.07 -16.11 0.71
C THR A 153 2.45 -15.59 2.08
N LEU A 154 1.88 -14.46 2.51
CA LEU A 154 2.28 -13.75 3.72
C LEU A 154 1.56 -14.21 5.00
N SER A 155 0.40 -14.85 4.88
CA SER A 155 -0.42 -15.31 6.02
C SER A 155 0.22 -16.44 6.85
N LYS A 156 1.37 -16.97 6.41
CA LYS A 156 2.15 -17.93 7.21
C LYS A 156 2.80 -17.29 8.45
N GLY A 157 2.99 -15.96 8.44
CA GLY A 157 3.53 -15.20 9.56
C GLY A 157 2.48 -14.32 10.26
N PRO A 158 2.89 -13.57 11.29
CA PRO A 158 2.02 -12.61 11.96
C PRO A 158 1.45 -11.57 10.97
N MET A 159 0.13 -11.42 10.96
CA MET A 159 -0.55 -10.44 10.12
C MET A 159 -1.63 -9.70 10.91
N LEU A 160 -1.54 -8.36 10.94
CA LEU A 160 -2.55 -7.47 11.46
C LEU A 160 -3.31 -6.82 10.30
N ARG A 161 -4.64 -6.98 10.28
CA ARG A 161 -5.50 -6.31 9.29
C ARG A 161 -6.00 -4.99 9.84
N VAL A 162 -5.88 -3.93 9.06
CA VAL A 162 -6.28 -2.57 9.43
C VAL A 162 -7.19 -2.02 8.34
N ARG A 163 -8.41 -1.63 8.67
CA ARG A 163 -9.28 -0.93 7.71
C ARG A 163 -8.88 0.53 7.63
N TYR A 164 -8.85 1.08 6.42
CA TYR A 164 -8.54 2.48 6.19
C TYR A 164 -9.51 3.42 6.93
N LEU A 165 -10.79 3.06 7.00
CA LEU A 165 -11.79 3.86 7.70
C LEU A 165 -11.54 3.91 9.22
N ASP A 166 -11.12 2.80 9.82
CA ASP A 166 -10.74 2.77 11.24
C ASP A 166 -9.52 3.66 11.47
N LEU A 167 -8.50 3.55 10.61
CA LEU A 167 -7.30 4.38 10.70
C LEU A 167 -7.60 5.88 10.58
N VAL A 168 -8.60 6.28 9.78
CA VAL A 168 -9.01 7.68 9.65
C VAL A 168 -9.88 8.13 10.82
N GLY A 169 -10.76 7.25 11.32
CA GLY A 169 -11.70 7.55 12.40
C GLY A 169 -11.05 7.62 13.79
N ASP A 170 -10.14 6.69 14.08
CA ASP A 170 -9.33 6.67 15.31
C ASP A 170 -7.86 6.35 15.00
N PRO A 171 -7.08 7.37 14.57
CA PRO A 171 -5.71 7.16 14.16
C PRO A 171 -4.80 6.70 15.30
N GLN A 172 -5.03 7.21 16.51
CA GLN A 172 -4.21 6.91 17.66
C GLN A 172 -4.46 5.47 18.11
N GLY A 173 -5.73 5.08 18.32
CA GLY A 173 -6.05 3.71 18.75
C GLY A 173 -5.59 2.66 17.76
N VAL A 174 -5.74 2.91 16.45
CA VAL A 174 -5.23 2.00 15.42
C VAL A 174 -3.70 1.92 15.43
N CYS A 175 -3.00 3.05 15.57
CA CYS A 175 -1.53 3.03 15.63
C CYS A 175 -1.01 2.38 16.91
N ASP A 176 -1.69 2.52 18.05
CA ASP A 176 -1.33 1.84 19.30
C ASP A 176 -1.38 0.32 19.13
N GLY A 177 -2.44 -0.20 18.50
CA GLY A 177 -2.53 -1.63 18.15
C GLY A 177 -1.43 -2.08 17.18
N ILE A 178 -1.02 -1.22 16.24
CA ILE A 178 0.12 -1.53 15.36
C ILE A 178 1.44 -1.54 16.15
N PHE A 179 1.65 -0.60 17.08
CA PHE A 179 2.86 -0.56 17.90
C PHE A 179 2.96 -1.79 18.79
N GLU A 180 1.87 -2.17 19.46
CA GLU A 180 1.79 -3.40 20.25
C GLU A 180 2.11 -4.63 19.39
N PHE A 181 1.49 -4.74 18.20
CA PHE A 181 1.75 -5.82 17.26
C PHE A 181 3.22 -5.91 16.80
N LEU A 182 3.93 -4.78 16.76
CA LEU A 182 5.35 -4.71 16.44
C LEU A 182 6.27 -4.83 17.68
N GLY A 183 5.72 -4.98 18.88
CA GLY A 183 6.50 -5.02 20.13
C GLY A 183 7.12 -3.67 20.52
N LEU A 184 6.48 -2.57 20.13
CA LEU A 184 6.93 -1.20 20.37
C LEU A 184 6.08 -0.51 21.43
N SER A 185 6.66 0.47 22.12
CA SER A 185 5.89 1.36 23.00
C SER A 185 4.91 2.22 22.19
N SER A 186 3.72 2.46 22.72
CA SER A 186 2.82 3.47 22.15
C SER A 186 3.50 4.85 22.09
N GLN A 187 3.23 5.59 21.03
CA GLN A 187 3.68 6.96 20.83
C GLN A 187 2.54 7.81 20.25
N PRO A 188 2.49 9.11 20.57
CA PRO A 188 1.53 10.01 19.95
C PRO A 188 1.74 10.08 18.43
N VAL A 189 0.68 9.88 17.67
CA VAL A 189 0.72 9.96 16.21
C VAL A 189 -0.08 11.15 15.69
N LYS A 190 0.44 11.78 14.63
CA LYS A 190 -0.30 12.78 13.86
C LYS A 190 -0.58 12.25 12.47
N LEU A 191 -1.85 12.16 12.09
CA LEU A 191 -2.20 11.85 10.70
C LEU A 191 -1.85 13.03 9.80
N ALA A 192 -0.80 12.87 8.99
CA ALA A 192 -0.51 13.80 7.90
C ALA A 192 -1.44 13.62 6.68
N ILE A 193 -2.31 12.59 6.69
CA ILE A 193 -3.18 12.26 5.57
C ILE A 193 -4.53 12.93 5.79
N ARG A 194 -4.73 14.08 5.14
CA ARG A 194 -6.08 14.61 4.90
C ARG A 194 -6.69 13.81 3.74
N LYS A 195 -7.94 13.35 3.87
CA LYS A 195 -8.69 12.68 2.77
C LYS A 195 -8.44 13.46 1.47
N GLN A 196 -7.94 12.78 0.44
CA GLN A 196 -7.70 13.40 -0.88
C GLN A 196 -8.99 13.89 -1.54
N ARG A 197 -10.12 13.32 -1.13
CA ARG A 197 -11.45 13.70 -1.59
C ARG A 197 -12.25 14.29 -0.45
N SER A 198 -12.71 15.51 -0.63
CA SER A 198 -13.86 16.06 0.11
C SER A 198 -15.19 15.71 -0.55
N ARG A 199 -15.17 15.15 -1.77
CA ARG A 199 -16.35 14.82 -2.58
C ARG A 199 -16.63 13.31 -2.58
N ASP A 200 -17.91 12.99 -2.53
CA ASP A 200 -18.47 11.64 -2.67
C ASP A 200 -18.08 11.05 -4.04
N LEU A 201 -17.96 9.72 -4.13
CA LEU A 201 -17.84 9.03 -5.42
C LEU A 201 -18.97 9.40 -6.38
N ALA A 202 -20.19 9.56 -5.87
CA ALA A 202 -21.37 9.93 -6.63
C ALA A 202 -21.23 11.30 -7.32
N GLU A 203 -20.54 12.25 -6.70
CA GLU A 203 -20.25 13.57 -7.26
C GLU A 203 -19.06 13.55 -8.23
N THR A 204 -18.18 12.55 -8.07
CA THR A 204 -16.94 12.44 -8.83
C THR A 204 -17.15 11.73 -10.17
N ILE A 205 -18.05 10.75 -10.21
CA ILE A 205 -18.25 9.86 -11.36
C ILE A 205 -19.53 10.25 -12.09
N ALA A 206 -19.40 10.75 -13.32
CA ALA A 206 -20.53 11.25 -14.11
C ALA A 206 -21.60 10.18 -14.36
N ASN A 207 -21.18 8.92 -14.55
CA ASN A 207 -22.06 7.77 -14.79
C ASN A 207 -22.21 6.87 -13.54
N TRP A 208 -22.20 7.46 -12.33
CA TRP A 208 -22.21 6.72 -11.06
C TRP A 208 -23.31 5.66 -10.94
N LYS A 209 -24.54 5.98 -11.36
CA LYS A 209 -25.67 5.03 -11.31
C LYS A 209 -25.40 3.76 -12.13
N GLN A 210 -24.73 3.90 -13.28
CA GLN A 210 -24.37 2.76 -14.12
C GLN A 210 -23.28 1.91 -13.46
N VAL A 211 -22.29 2.56 -12.85
CA VAL A 211 -21.23 1.88 -12.10
C VAL A 211 -21.81 1.06 -10.95
N VAL A 212 -22.68 1.66 -10.12
CA VAL A 212 -23.33 0.97 -9.01
C VAL A 212 -24.15 -0.22 -9.50
N ALA A 213 -25.01 -0.02 -10.51
CA ALA A 213 -25.82 -1.10 -11.05
C ALA A 213 -24.95 -2.24 -11.59
N ARG A 214 -23.86 -1.92 -12.29
CA ARG A 214 -22.98 -2.91 -12.89
C ARG A 214 -22.13 -3.67 -11.87
N VAL A 215 -21.67 -3.02 -10.81
CA VAL A 215 -20.93 -3.67 -9.71
C VAL A 215 -21.87 -4.52 -8.85
N ALA A 216 -23.12 -4.08 -8.62
CA ALA A 216 -24.12 -4.86 -7.90
C ALA A 216 -24.44 -6.19 -8.61
N ASP A 217 -24.43 -6.19 -9.94
CA ASP A 217 -24.61 -7.37 -10.80
C ASP A 217 -23.30 -8.14 -11.08
N SER A 218 -22.38 -8.16 -10.12
CA SER A 218 -21.08 -8.83 -10.25
C SER A 218 -20.66 -9.53 -8.95
N GLU A 219 -19.56 -10.27 -9.00
CA GLU A 219 -18.94 -10.89 -7.84
C GLU A 219 -18.43 -9.87 -6.79
N PHE A 220 -18.42 -8.57 -7.13
CA PHE A 220 -17.98 -7.47 -6.27
C PHE A 220 -19.13 -6.67 -5.65
N ALA A 221 -20.36 -7.18 -5.60
CA ALA A 221 -21.50 -6.47 -5.02
C ALA A 221 -21.23 -5.92 -3.60
N ALA A 222 -20.50 -6.68 -2.76
CA ALA A 222 -20.12 -6.27 -1.41
C ALA A 222 -19.17 -5.06 -1.36
N GLU A 223 -18.48 -4.72 -2.47
CA GLU A 223 -17.68 -3.50 -2.56
C GLU A 223 -18.57 -2.23 -2.62
N LEU A 224 -19.89 -2.37 -2.75
CA LEU A 224 -20.81 -1.25 -2.62
C LEU A 224 -21.08 -0.88 -1.16
N ASP A 225 -20.82 -1.80 -0.23
CA ASP A 225 -21.03 -1.57 1.19
C ASP A 225 -20.02 -0.53 1.71
N GLY A 226 -20.53 0.55 2.31
CA GLY A 226 -19.70 1.63 2.84
C GLY A 226 -19.11 2.57 1.79
N LEU A 227 -19.60 2.54 0.55
CA LEU A 227 -19.35 3.62 -0.41
C LEU A 227 -20.13 4.87 -0.01
N HIS A 228 -19.40 5.98 0.05
CA HIS A 228 -19.90 7.33 0.36
C HIS A 228 -19.18 8.37 -0.52
#